data_AF-A0A0Q1C7P2-F1
#
_entry.id   AF-A0A0Q1C7P2-F1
#
_cell.length_a   1.000
_cell.length_b   1.000
_cell.length_c   1.000
_cell.angle_alpha   90.00
_cell.angle_beta   90.00
_cell.angle_gamma   90.00
#
_symmetry.space_group_name_H-M   'P 1'
#
loop_
_entity.id
_entity.type
_entity.pdbx_description
1 polymer ?
#
loop_
_entity_poly.entity_id
_entity_poly.type
_entity_poly.pdbx_seq_one_letter_code
_entity_poly.pdbx_strand_id
1 'polypeptide(L)' 'MRETYKDFDATELFCPKCKRAVAVRKKLLLILQDGEKYDYSCVYCGTSIGDKLVKNTTNSKLIIC' A
#
# COMPACT_ATOMS: atom_id res chain seq x y z
N MET A 1 -22.00 -16.78 -3.93
CA MET A 1 -21.60 -15.39 -4.24
C MET A 1 -20.29 -15.16 -3.49
N ARG A 2 -19.14 -15.18 -4.18
CA ARG A 2 -17.84 -14.98 -3.52
C ARG A 2 -17.72 -13.50 -3.19
N GLU A 3 -17.84 -13.16 -1.92
CA GLU A 3 -17.60 -11.83 -1.36
C GLU A 3 -16.22 -11.36 -1.85
N THR A 4 -16.21 -10.50 -2.88
CA THR A 4 -15.00 -9.79 -3.29
C THR A 4 -14.81 -8.71 -2.24
N TYR A 5 -14.20 -9.07 -1.12
CA TYR A 5 -13.77 -8.13 -0.10
C TYR A 5 -12.72 -7.24 -0.78
N LYS A 6 -13.17 -6.14 -1.39
CA LYS A 6 -12.29 -5.16 -2.04
C LYS A 6 -11.27 -4.75 -1.00
N ASP A 7 -10.00 -4.95 -1.31
CA ASP A 7 -8.88 -4.50 -0.49
C ASP A 7 -9.17 -3.12 0.10
N PHE A 8 -9.31 -3.05 1.43
CA PHE A 8 -9.53 -1.78 2.11
C PHE A 8 -8.27 -0.94 1.97
N ASP A 9 -8.38 0.16 1.26
CA ASP A 9 -7.32 1.16 1.16
C ASP A 9 -7.56 2.24 2.21
N ALA A 10 -6.49 2.66 2.87
CA ALA A 10 -6.56 3.74 3.84
C ALA A 10 -6.82 5.05 3.09
N THR A 11 -7.96 5.69 3.33
CA THR A 11 -8.32 6.99 2.75
C THR A 11 -7.73 8.14 3.55
N GLU A 12 -7.61 7.98 4.87
CA GLU A 12 -7.06 8.99 5.78
C GLU A 12 -6.06 8.38 6.76
N LEU A 13 -4.93 9.06 6.97
CA LEU A 13 -3.92 8.70 7.96
C LEU A 13 -3.41 9.94 8.69
N PHE A 14 -2.87 9.75 9.90
CA PHE A 14 -2.27 10.83 10.67
C PHE A 14 -0.92 11.23 10.07
N CYS A 15 -0.77 12.50 9.67
CA CYS A 15 0.50 13.01 9.19
C CYS A 15 1.31 13.64 10.33
N PRO A 16 2.56 13.20 10.61
CA PRO A 16 3.38 13.80 11.66
C PRO A 16 3.82 15.24 11.36
N LYS A 17 3.91 15.62 10.07
CA LYS A 17 4.24 17.01 9.67
C LYS A 17 3.05 17.96 9.77
N CYS A 18 1.86 17.53 9.31
CA CYS A 18 0.65 18.34 9.40
C CYS A 18 -0.03 18.26 10.78
N LYS A 19 0.40 17.31 11.62
CA LYS A 19 -0.12 17.03 12.97
C LYS A 19 -1.64 16.83 13.03
N ARG A 20 -2.21 16.26 11.96
CA ARG A 20 -3.65 16.01 11.83
C ARG A 20 -3.90 14.79 10.94
N ALA A 21 -5.09 14.22 11.05
CA ALA A 21 -5.59 13.25 10.08
C ALA A 21 -5.76 13.97 8.73
N VAL A 22 -5.16 13.40 7.69
CA VAL A 22 -5.19 13.95 6.32
C VAL A 22 -5.53 12.83 5.36
N ALA A 23 -6.19 13.20 4.26
CA ALA A 23 -6.34 12.31 3.13
C ALA A 23 -4.96 11.87 2.60
N VAL A 24 -4.86 10.61 2.19
CA VAL A 24 -3.63 10.04 1.64
C VAL A 24 -3.82 9.60 0.19
N ARG A 25 -2.74 9.67 -0.58
CA ARG A 25 -2.66 9.12 -1.93
C ARG A 25 -1.83 7.84 -1.90
N LYS A 26 -2.43 6.76 -2.38
CA LYS A 26 -1.77 5.48 -2.61
C LYS A 26 -0.98 5.53 -3.91
N LYS A 27 0.31 5.21 -3.85
CA LYS A 27 1.20 5.12 -5.01
C LYS A 27 1.88 3.77 -5.02
N LEU A 28 1.87 3.07 -6.14
CA LEU A 28 2.65 1.84 -6.30
C LEU A 28 4.14 2.19 -6.30
N LEU A 29 4.89 1.63 -5.35
CA LEU A 29 6.34 1.77 -5.29
C LEU A 29 7.04 0.69 -6.09
N LEU A 30 6.62 -0.57 -5.91
CA LEU A 30 7.33 -1.71 -6.43
C LEU A 30 6.39 -2.88 -6.73
N ILE A 31 6.58 -3.51 -7.87
CA ILE A 31 5.97 -4.80 -8.21
C ILE A 31 7.02 -5.88 -7.91
N LEU A 32 6.66 -6.81 -7.04
CA LEU A 32 7.43 -8.00 -6.70
C LEU A 32 6.76 -9.22 -7.31
N GLN A 33 7.51 -10.31 -7.44
CA GLN A 33 6.97 -11.60 -7.89
C GLN A 33 5.88 -12.12 -6.95
N ASP A 34 6.02 -11.83 -5.65
CA ASP A 34 5.14 -12.30 -4.58
C ASP A 34 4.09 -11.27 -4.17
N GLY A 35 3.99 -10.14 -4.87
CA GLY A 35 3.05 -9.07 -4.49
C GLY A 35 3.43 -7.66 -4.90
N GLU A 36 2.69 -6.68 -4.40
CA GLU A 36 2.85 -5.27 -4.75
C GLU A 36 3.06 -4.43 -3.49
N LYS A 37 4.06 -3.54 -3.52
CA LYS A 37 4.32 -2.57 -2.45
C LYS A 37 3.78 -1.20 -2.85
N TYR A 38 2.93 -0.65 -2.00
CA TYR A 38 2.35 0.68 -2.12
C TYR A 38 2.84 1.59 -1.00
N ASP A 39 2.95 2.89 -1.31
CA ASP A 39 3.23 3.97 -0.38
C ASP A 39 2.02 4.89 -0.25
N TYR A 40 1.73 5.33 0.96
CA TYR A 40 0.72 6.32 1.29
C TYR A 40 1.38 7.63 1.59
N SER A 41 1.12 8.61 0.73
CA SER A 41 1.67 9.95 0.85
C SER A 41 0.59 10.95 1.25
N CYS A 42 0.94 11.92 2.11
CA CYS A 42 0.08 13.04 2.43
C CYS A 42 -0.25 13.86 1.19
N VAL A 43 -1.52 14.15 0.93
CA VAL A 43 -1.91 15.01 -0.22
C VAL A 43 -1.45 16.46 -0.09
N TYR A 44 -1.18 16.92 1.13
CA TYR A 44 -0.80 18.30 1.40
C TYR A 44 0.71 18.51 1.43
N CYS A 45 1.44 17.66 2.17
CA CYS A 45 2.89 17.83 2.38
C CYS A 45 3.75 16.80 1.64
N GLY A 46 3.14 15.83 0.95
CA GLY A 46 3.85 14.80 0.18
C GLY A 46 4.69 13.82 1.00
N THR A 47 4.65 13.91 2.33
CA THR A 47 5.42 13.01 3.21
C THR A 47 4.79 11.62 3.17
N SER A 48 5.63 10.59 3.02
CA SER A 48 5.22 9.19 3.19
C SER A 48 4.83 8.95 4.64
N ILE A 49 3.60 8.48 4.86
CA ILE A 49 3.00 8.24 6.17
C ILE A 49 2.96 6.74 6.48
N GLY A 50 3.01 5.89 5.46
CA GLY A 50 3.11 4.45 5.64
C GLY A 50 3.04 3.70 4.33
N ASP A 51 3.25 2.40 4.39
CA ASP A 51 3.31 1.53 3.22
C ASP A 51 2.44 0.27 3.40
N LYS A 52 1.86 -0.20 2.29
CA LYS A 52 1.04 -1.43 2.22
C LYS A 52 1.68 -2.40 1.27
N LEU A 53 2.00 -3.58 1.77
CA LEU A 53 2.46 -4.71 0.97
C LEU A 53 1.29 -5.67 0.75
N VAL A 54 0.82 -5.77 -0.49
CA VAL A 54 -0.19 -6.73 -0.90
C VAL A 54 0.53 -7.98 -1.38
N LYS A 55 0.54 -9.04 -0.57
CA LYS A 55 1.13 -10.33 -0.98
C LYS A 55 0.15 -11.06 -1.89
N ASN A 56 0.61 -11.44 -3.06
CA ASN A 56 -0.10 -12.37 -3.93
C ASN A 56 0.35 -13.77 -3.54
N THR A 57 -0.57 -14.61 -3.04
CA THR A 57 -0.27 -15.99 -2.59
C THR A 57 -0.06 -16.92 -3.79
N THR A 58 0.68 -16.47 -4.80
CA THR A 58 1.16 -17.32 -5.88
C THR A 58 2.37 -18.06 -5.35
N ASN A 59 2.32 -19.40 -5.35
CA ASN A 59 3.38 -20.28 -4.87
C ASN A 59 4.60 -20.16 -5.81
N SER A 60 5.36 -19.08 -5.69
CA SER A 60 6.58 -18.78 -6.43
C SER A 60 7.71 -19.67 -5.92
N LYS A 61 7.70 -20.93 -6.35
CA LYS A 61 8.89 -21.79 -6.30
C LYS A 61 9.95 -21.17 -7.20
N LEU A 62 10.82 -20.35 -6.63
CA LEU A 62 12.08 -19.94 -7.24
C LEU A 62 12.95 -21.19 -7.39
N ILE A 63 12.94 -21.80 -8.58
CA ILE A 63 13.96 -22.78 -8.97
C ILE A 63 15.10 -21.96 -9.58
N ILE A 64 16.18 -21.80 -8.84
CA ILE A 64 17.46 -21.37 -9.38
C ILE A 64 18.22 -22.67 -9.66
N CYS A 65 18.31 -23.04 -10.94
CA CYS A 65 19.18 -24.11 -11.42
C CYS A 65 20.60 -23.56 -11.65
#